data_AF-A0A4R2J375-F1
#
_entry.id   AF-A0A4R2J375-F1
#
_cell.length_a   1.000
_cell.length_b   1.000
_cell.length_c   1.000
_cell.angle_alpha   90.00
_cell.angle_beta   90.00
_cell.angle_gamma   90.00
#
_symmetry.space_group_name_H-M   'P 1'
#
loop_
_entity.id
_entity.type
_entity.pdbx_description
1 polymer ?
#
loop_
_entity_poly.entity_id
_entity_poly.type
_entity_poly.pdbx_seq_one_letter_code
_entity_poly.pdbx_strand_id
1 'polypeptide(L)'
;MLQNINGVPVDILDPDGPRIRTEQDAVDTIVSELAADWTVVPISRLDPDFFTLSTRVAGGIVQKFVNYHRGLAIIGDVSPHVTASEPFAAFVRECNRGRHTLFVSDVDDLAAHLTRLAGRPTYTGFGSRHAPE
;
A
#
# COMPACT_ATOMS: atom_id res chain seq x y z
N MET A 1 -1.12 -11.45 -6.96
CA MET A 1 -1.52 -11.54 -8.38
C MET A 1 -1.43 -10.16 -8.97
N LEU A 2 -0.61 -9.98 -10.00
CA LEU A 2 -0.43 -8.72 -10.69
C LEU A 2 -1.64 -8.37 -11.56
N GLN A 3 -2.17 -7.16 -11.38
CA GLN A 3 -3.26 -6.57 -12.17
C GLN A 3 -2.88 -5.18 -12.65
N ASN A 4 -3.62 -4.65 -13.61
CA ASN A 4 -3.50 -3.25 -14.03
C ASN A 4 -4.81 -2.51 -13.67
N ILE A 5 -4.70 -1.51 -12.80
CA ILE A 5 -5.81 -0.68 -12.34
C ILE A 5 -5.57 0.75 -12.82
N ASN A 6 -6.36 1.23 -13.78
CA ASN A 6 -6.26 2.59 -14.33
C ASN A 6 -4.86 2.96 -14.86
N GLY A 7 -4.14 1.99 -15.44
CA GLY A 7 -2.77 2.16 -15.94
C GLY A 7 -1.67 1.91 -14.91
N VAL A 8 -2.03 1.63 -13.65
CA VAL A 8 -1.10 1.36 -12.56
C VAL A 8 -0.99 -0.15 -12.33
N PRO A 9 0.21 -0.75 -12.38
CA PRO A 9 0.42 -2.15 -12.03
C PRO A 9 0.27 -2.35 -10.51
N VAL A 10 -0.58 -3.28 -10.10
CA VAL A 10 -0.95 -3.54 -8.71
C VAL A 10 -0.82 -5.02 -8.40
N ASP A 11 -0.01 -5.40 -7.42
CA ASP A 11 0.02 -6.77 -6.91
C ASP A 11 -1.00 -6.96 -5.78
N ILE A 12 -1.98 -7.82 -6.00
CA ILE A 12 -3.01 -8.15 -5.02
C ILE A 12 -2.63 -9.45 -4.31
N LEU A 13 -2.33 -9.34 -3.02
CA LEU A 13 -1.96 -10.50 -2.22
C LEU A 13 -3.18 -11.33 -1.87
N ASP A 14 -3.00 -12.65 -1.92
CA ASP A 14 -4.02 -13.61 -1.51
C ASP A 14 -4.36 -13.42 -0.01
N PRO A 15 -5.63 -13.22 0.36
CA PRO A 15 -6.07 -13.10 1.75
C PRO A 15 -5.68 -14.28 2.64
N ASP A 16 -5.51 -15.49 2.06
CA ASP A 16 -5.12 -16.71 2.76
C ASP A 16 -3.60 -16.93 2.80
N GLY A 17 -2.83 -15.96 2.27
CA GLY A 17 -1.38 -16.00 2.28
C GLY A 17 -0.74 -15.76 3.67
N PRO A 18 0.60 -15.87 3.76
CA PRO A 18 1.33 -15.63 5.00
C PRO A 18 1.09 -14.22 5.55
N ARG A 19 0.99 -14.12 6.88
CA ARG A 19 0.87 -12.83 7.56
C ARG A 19 2.17 -12.05 7.54
N ILE A 20 2.05 -10.74 7.38
CA ILE A 20 3.12 -9.75 7.49
C ILE A 20 3.21 -9.33 8.96
N ARG A 21 4.26 -9.78 9.65
CA ARG A 21 4.48 -9.53 11.08
C ARG A 21 5.65 -8.58 11.31
N THR A 22 6.61 -8.60 10.41
CA THR A 22 7.88 -7.90 10.54
C THR A 22 8.15 -7.03 9.33
N GLU A 23 9.15 -6.16 9.48
CA GLU A 23 9.72 -5.40 8.37
C GLU A 23 10.26 -6.30 7.25
N GLN A 24 10.81 -7.46 7.58
CA GLN A 24 11.32 -8.40 6.58
C GLN A 24 10.19 -9.00 5.75
N ASP A 25 9.08 -9.41 6.39
CA ASP A 25 7.92 -9.93 5.67
C ASP A 25 7.35 -8.89 4.67
N ALA A 26 7.42 -7.61 5.04
CA ALA A 26 7.03 -6.51 4.16
C ALA A 26 7.98 -6.40 2.95
N VAL A 27 9.30 -6.48 3.17
CA VAL A 27 10.29 -6.50 2.07
C VAL A 27 10.09 -7.71 1.17
N ASP A 28 9.87 -8.90 1.73
CA ASP A 28 9.64 -10.13 0.99
C ASP A 28 8.40 -10.02 0.08
N THR A 29 7.37 -9.35 0.58
CA THR A 29 6.16 -9.03 -0.19
C THR A 29 6.42 -8.01 -1.31
N ILE A 30 7.30 -7.02 -1.10
CA ILE A 30 7.65 -6.04 -2.13
C ILE A 30 8.43 -6.70 -3.27
N VAL A 31 9.35 -7.59 -2.94
CA VAL A 31 10.23 -8.24 -3.94
C VAL A 31 9.58 -9.41 -4.65
N SER A 32 8.44 -9.94 -4.16
CA SER A 32 7.72 -11.01 -4.85
C SER A 32 7.13 -10.57 -6.18
N GLU A 33 6.86 -9.27 -6.35
CA GLU A 33 6.38 -8.70 -7.61
C GLU A 33 6.99 -7.31 -7.86
N LEU A 34 8.17 -7.31 -8.48
CA LEU A 34 8.93 -6.09 -8.76
C LEU A 34 8.25 -5.22 -9.84
N ALA A 35 7.43 -5.81 -10.72
CA ALA A 35 6.76 -5.08 -11.79
C ALA A 35 5.51 -4.31 -11.32
N ALA A 36 5.02 -4.58 -10.11
CA ALA A 36 3.99 -3.76 -9.49
C ALA A 36 4.49 -2.32 -9.26
N ASP A 37 3.59 -1.38 -9.07
CA ASP A 37 3.83 -0.05 -8.49
C ASP A 37 3.17 0.06 -7.12
N TRP A 38 2.10 -0.72 -6.91
CA TRP A 38 1.36 -0.82 -5.65
C TRP A 38 1.21 -2.27 -5.21
N THR A 39 1.20 -2.49 -3.90
CA THR A 39 0.86 -3.76 -3.27
C THR A 39 -0.42 -3.60 -2.47
N VAL A 40 -1.39 -4.46 -2.74
CA VAL A 40 -2.65 -4.57 -2.00
C VAL A 40 -2.50 -5.67 -0.95
N VAL A 41 -2.61 -5.28 0.31
CA VAL A 41 -2.54 -6.16 1.47
C VAL A 41 -3.93 -6.24 2.11
N PRO A 42 -4.60 -7.40 2.07
CA PRO A 42 -5.80 -7.62 2.86
C PRO A 42 -5.51 -7.48 4.36
N ILE A 43 -6.42 -6.88 5.14
CA ILE A 43 -6.25 -6.75 6.59
C ILE A 43 -6.04 -8.11 7.30
N SER A 44 -6.54 -9.20 6.72
CA SER A 44 -6.36 -10.58 7.23
C SER A 44 -4.89 -11.02 7.23
N ARG A 45 -4.06 -10.43 6.37
CA ARG A 45 -2.62 -10.69 6.32
C ARG A 45 -1.83 -9.85 7.30
N LEU A 46 -2.43 -8.85 7.95
CA LEU A 46 -1.73 -8.05 8.94
C LEU A 46 -1.76 -8.75 10.30
N ASP A 47 -0.62 -8.77 10.97
CA ASP A 47 -0.56 -9.26 12.34
C ASP A 47 -1.30 -8.30 13.30
N PRO A 48 -1.96 -8.79 14.37
CA PRO A 48 -2.60 -7.93 15.36
C PRO A 48 -1.71 -6.80 15.90
N ASP A 49 -0.40 -7.03 15.98
CA ASP A 49 0.58 -6.03 16.43
C ASP A 49 0.65 -4.80 15.51
N PHE A 50 0.24 -4.93 14.24
CA PHE A 50 0.13 -3.82 13.30
C PHE A 50 -0.88 -2.76 13.81
N PHE A 51 -1.99 -3.19 14.40
CA PHE A 51 -3.04 -2.27 14.87
C PHE A 51 -2.68 -1.59 16.21
N THR A 52 -1.57 -2.01 16.83
CA THR A 52 -1.10 -1.51 18.13
C THR A 52 0.14 -0.63 17.93
N LEU A 53 -0.01 0.67 17.67
CA LEU A 53 1.12 1.52 17.24
C LEU A 53 2.29 1.62 18.23
N SER A 54 2.11 1.31 19.51
CA SER A 54 3.21 1.25 20.48
C SER A 54 4.22 0.15 20.18
N THR A 55 3.85 -0.88 19.39
CA THR A 55 4.77 -1.94 18.93
C THR A 55 5.75 -1.44 17.88
N ARG A 56 5.48 -0.29 17.25
CA ARG A 56 6.20 0.30 16.10
C ARG A 56 6.18 -0.56 14.82
N VAL A 57 5.46 -1.69 14.82
CA VAL A 57 5.38 -2.62 13.69
C VAL A 57 4.77 -1.94 12.45
N ALA A 58 3.63 -1.24 12.61
CA ALA A 58 2.98 -0.57 11.48
C ALA A 58 3.85 0.51 10.85
N GLY A 59 4.52 1.32 11.68
CA GLY A 59 5.44 2.35 11.20
C GLY A 59 6.60 1.75 10.41
N GLY A 60 7.23 0.69 10.94
CA GLY A 60 8.33 -0.01 10.26
C GLY A 60 7.91 -0.61 8.93
N ILE A 61 6.76 -1.29 8.89
CA ILE A 61 6.21 -1.88 7.65
C ILE A 61 5.93 -0.79 6.61
N VAL A 62 5.16 0.25 6.97
CA VAL A 62 4.87 1.36 6.04
C VAL A 62 6.14 2.03 5.55
N GLN A 63 7.12 2.22 6.43
CA GLN A 63 8.39 2.82 6.06
C GLN A 63 9.16 1.99 5.04
N LYS A 64 9.08 0.64 5.06
CA LYS A 64 9.66 -0.19 3.98
C LYS A 64 9.02 0.10 2.64
N PHE A 65 7.70 0.15 2.55
CA PHE A 65 7.00 0.47 1.30
C PHE A 65 7.44 1.83 0.75
N VAL A 66 7.52 2.85 1.61
CA VAL A 66 8.02 4.18 1.23
C VAL A 66 9.48 4.14 0.74
N ASN A 67 10.37 3.47 1.47
CA ASN A 67 11.79 3.39 1.12
C ASN A 67 12.05 2.68 -0.22
N TYR A 68 11.20 1.71 -0.57
CA TYR A 68 11.28 0.98 -1.83
C TYR A 68 10.45 1.64 -2.94
N HIS A 69 9.87 2.82 -2.68
CA HIS A 69 9.00 3.54 -3.61
C HIS A 69 7.80 2.71 -4.11
N ARG A 70 7.36 1.73 -3.31
CA ARG A 70 6.19 0.88 -3.57
C ARG A 70 4.99 1.48 -2.83
N GLY A 71 3.89 1.73 -3.54
CA GLY A 71 2.62 2.10 -2.91
C GLY A 71 2.04 0.93 -2.11
N LEU A 72 1.43 1.22 -0.96
CA LEU A 72 0.78 0.26 -0.09
C LEU A 72 -0.72 0.58 0.00
N ALA A 73 -1.56 -0.37 -0.35
CA ALA A 73 -3.00 -0.30 -0.10
C ALA A 73 -3.39 -1.41 0.88
N ILE A 74 -3.96 -1.03 2.03
CA ILE A 74 -4.51 -1.96 3.00
C ILE A 74 -6.02 -2.02 2.77
N ILE A 75 -6.51 -3.20 2.43
CA ILE A 75 -7.92 -3.42 2.05
C ILE A 75 -8.66 -4.20 3.13
N GLY A 76 -9.78 -3.64 3.57
CA GLY A 76 -10.74 -4.27 4.49
C GLY A 76 -11.25 -3.32 5.57
N ASP A 77 -12.18 -3.80 6.39
CA ASP A 77 -12.79 -2.99 7.44
C ASP A 77 -11.86 -2.80 8.65
N VAL A 78 -11.29 -1.59 8.77
CA VAL A 78 -10.48 -1.17 9.92
C VAL A 78 -11.27 -0.36 10.95
N SER A 79 -12.58 -0.15 10.74
CA SER A 79 -13.44 0.65 11.63
C SER A 79 -13.39 0.19 13.09
N PRO A 80 -13.36 -1.12 13.42
CA PRO A 80 -13.21 -1.57 14.80
C PRO A 80 -11.91 -1.10 15.45
N HIS A 81 -10.79 -1.16 14.71
CA HIS A 81 -9.47 -0.75 15.21
C HIS A 81 -9.35 0.76 15.35
N VAL A 82 -9.92 1.52 14.40
CA VAL A 82 -9.98 2.99 14.44
C VAL A 82 -10.82 3.46 15.63
N THR A 83 -11.95 2.80 15.90
CA THR A 83 -12.83 3.14 17.04
C THR A 83 -12.17 2.80 18.37
N ALA A 84 -11.42 1.71 18.43
CA ALA A 84 -10.76 1.25 19.65
C ALA A 84 -9.49 2.03 20.02
N SER A 85 -8.85 2.73 19.07
CA SER A 85 -7.53 3.33 19.27
C SER A 85 -7.39 4.67 18.54
N GLU A 86 -7.37 5.76 19.31
CA GLU A 86 -7.13 7.11 18.78
C GLU A 86 -5.77 7.26 18.07
N PRO A 87 -4.65 6.70 18.58
CA PRO A 87 -3.39 6.70 17.86
C PRO A 87 -3.49 6.01 16.50
N PHE A 88 -4.16 4.85 16.43
CA PHE A 88 -4.36 4.15 15.16
C PHE A 88 -5.27 4.95 14.21
N ALA A 89 -6.33 5.55 14.73
CA ALA A 89 -7.20 6.44 13.95
C ALA A 89 -6.41 7.64 13.37
N ALA A 90 -5.51 8.24 14.15
CA ALA A 90 -4.65 9.31 13.67
C ALA A 90 -3.69 8.84 12.57
N PHE A 91 -3.11 7.65 12.74
CA PHE A 91 -2.23 7.03 11.74
C PHE A 91 -2.95 6.71 10.42
N VAL A 92 -4.15 6.15 10.47
CA VAL A 92 -4.96 5.89 9.27
C VAL A 92 -5.28 7.20 8.54
N ARG A 93 -5.69 8.25 9.27
CA ARG A 93 -5.94 9.58 8.70
C ARG A 93 -4.70 10.17 8.04
N GLU A 94 -3.53 10.00 8.64
CA GLU A 94 -2.28 10.51 8.10
C GLU A 94 -1.85 9.75 6.83
N CYS A 95 -1.97 8.42 6.84
CA CYS A 95 -1.71 7.60 5.66
C CYS A 95 -2.61 8.02 4.49
N ASN A 96 -3.93 8.12 4.70
CA ASN A 96 -4.90 8.47 3.66
C ASN A 96 -4.74 9.90 3.10
N ARG A 97 -4.04 10.80 3.81
CA ARG A 97 -3.65 12.12 3.27
C ARG A 97 -2.38 12.05 2.41
N GLY A 98 -1.54 11.06 2.65
CA GLY A 98 -0.33 10.79 1.89
C GLY A 98 -0.61 10.27 0.48
N ARG A 99 0.47 9.91 -0.22
CA ARG A 99 0.40 9.36 -1.59
C ARG A 99 0.85 7.91 -1.72
N HIS A 100 1.45 7.37 -0.66
CA HIS A 100 2.13 6.07 -0.68
C HIS A 100 1.43 4.99 0.14
N THR A 101 0.52 5.36 1.03
CA THR A 101 -0.18 4.39 1.89
C THR A 101 -1.66 4.74 1.94
N LEU A 102 -2.53 3.80 1.60
CA LEU A 102 -3.97 3.98 1.61
C LEU A 102 -4.64 2.87 2.42
N PHE A 103 -5.63 3.24 3.22
CA PHE A 103 -6.59 2.35 3.85
C PHE A 103 -7.93 2.55 3.16
N VAL A 104 -8.42 1.50 2.49
CA VAL A 104 -9.61 1.53 1.64
C VAL A 104 -10.47 0.29 1.89
N SER A 105 -11.77 0.34 1.58
CA SER A 105 -12.69 -0.76 1.86
C SER A 105 -12.46 -1.97 0.94
N ASP A 106 -12.15 -1.69 -0.33
CA ASP A 106 -12.07 -2.65 -1.42
C ASP A 106 -11.20 -2.12 -2.58
N VAL A 107 -11.07 -2.93 -3.62
CA VAL A 107 -10.25 -2.62 -4.80
C VAL A 107 -10.86 -1.50 -5.64
N ASP A 108 -12.17 -1.31 -5.62
CA ASP A 108 -12.85 -0.25 -6.38
C ASP A 108 -12.59 1.12 -5.76
N ASP A 109 -12.60 1.20 -4.42
CA ASP A 109 -12.19 2.39 -3.68
C ASP A 109 -10.72 2.73 -3.94
N LEU A 110 -9.83 1.71 -3.94
CA LEU A 110 -8.43 1.91 -4.37
C LEU A 110 -8.35 2.48 -5.79
N ALA A 111 -9.10 1.92 -6.74
CA ALA A 111 -9.09 2.36 -8.12
C ALA A 111 -9.47 3.84 -8.24
N ALA A 112 -10.51 4.28 -7.50
CA ALA A 112 -10.94 5.67 -7.45
C ALA A 112 -9.86 6.61 -6.86
N HIS A 113 -9.10 6.15 -5.87
CA HIS A 113 -7.94 6.87 -5.34
C HIS A 113 -6.80 6.98 -6.36
N LEU A 114 -6.46 5.89 -7.04
CA LEU A 114 -5.42 5.87 -8.08
C LEU A 114 -5.76 6.79 -9.25
N THR A 115 -7.03 6.86 -9.67
CA THR A 115 -7.47 7.83 -10.69
C THR A 115 -7.17 9.27 -10.29
N ARG A 116 -7.39 9.64 -9.03
CA ARG A 116 -7.11 11.00 -8.52
C ARG A 116 -5.62 11.30 -8.49
N LEU A 117 -4.79 10.30 -8.22
CA LEU A 117 -3.33 10.43 -8.25
C LEU A 117 -2.82 10.59 -9.69
N ALA A 118 -3.34 9.81 -10.64
CA ALA A 118 -2.98 9.88 -12.06
C ALA A 118 -3.47 11.17 -12.75
N GLY A 119 -4.60 11.74 -12.31
CA GLY A 119 -5.15 13.00 -12.84
C GLY A 119 -4.43 14.27 -12.40
N ARG A 120 -3.43 14.17 -11.51
CA ARG A 120 -2.51 15.26 -11.20
C ARG A 120 -1.28 15.11 -12.09
N PRO A 121 -0.84 16.12 -12.86
CA PRO A 121 0.31 15.97 -13.73
C PRO A 121 1.50 15.52 -12.88
N THR A 122 1.87 14.25 -13.01
CA THR A 122 3.16 13.74 -12.57
C THR A 122 4.17 14.43 -13.46
N TYR A 123 4.85 15.43 -12.90
CA TYR A 123 6.03 15.98 -13.54
C TYR A 123 7.09 14.88 -13.53
N THR A 124 7.11 14.09 -14.60
CA THR A 124 8.16 13.12 -14.87
C THR A 124 8.57 13.30 -16.32
N GLY A 125 9.27 14.41 -16.56
CA GLY A 125 10.22 14.45 -17.65
C GLY A 125 11.33 13.44 -17.33
N PHE A 126 11.33 12.32 -18.03
CA PHE A 126 12.57 11.65 -18.38
C PHE A 126 12.56 11.44 -19.88
N GLY A 127 13.57 12.04 -20.51
CA GLY A 127 13.64 12.28 -21.93
C GLY A 127 13.52 11.00 -22.74
N SER A 128 12.74 11.14 -23.81
CA SER A 128 12.91 10.46 -25.08
C SER A 128 14.38 10.13 -25.34
N ARG A 129 14.70 8.85 -25.46
CA ARG A 129 15.82 8.42 -26.29
C ARG A 129 15.32 7.31 -27.22
N HIS A 130 15.12 7.77 -28.46
CA HIS A 130 15.31 7.09 -29.74
C HIS A 130 15.43 5.56 -29.72
N ALA A 131 14.46 4.94 -30.38
CA ALA A 131 14.59 3.67 -31.09
C ALA A 131 15.57 3.82 -32.29
N PRO A 132 16.14 2.71 -32.79
CA PRO A 132 17.32 2.72 -33.64
C PRO A 132 16.99 2.95 -35.12
N GLU A 133 17.96 3.49 -35.85
CA GLU A 133 18.14 3.26 -37.29
C GLU A 133 19.57 2.73 -37.51
#